data_AF-A0AB33KVG2-F1
#
_entry.id   AF-A0AB33KVG2-F1
#
_cell.length_a   1.000
_cell.length_b   1.000
_cell.length_c   1.000
_cell.angle_alpha   90.00
_cell.angle_beta   90.00
_cell.angle_gamma   90.00
#
_symmetry.space_group_name_H-M   'P 1'
#
loop_
_entity.id
_entity.type
_entity.pdbx_description
1 polymer ?
#
loop_
_entity_poly.entity_id
_entity_poly.type
_entity_poly.pdbx_seq_one_letter_code
_entity_poly.pdbx_strand_id
1 'polypeptide(L)' 'MTHLPHRPEDMSHAMLIAILMHHGGSLDLPAGAFTPDAIGGLDGAFHAVALEPLPGTGTIRISVQPRPAGDNGGITKL' A
#
# COMPACT_ATOMS: atom_id res chain seq x y z
N MET A 1 21.96 18.44 4.32
CA MET A 1 21.30 17.12 4.15
C MET A 1 20.90 16.68 5.54
N THR A 2 19.62 16.69 5.91
CA THR A 2 18.69 15.58 5.64
C THR A 2 17.24 16.04 5.68
N HIS A 3 16.56 16.04 4.52
CA HIS A 3 15.10 16.05 4.49
C HIS A 3 14.65 14.69 5.04
N LEU A 4 13.81 14.66 6.08
CA LEU A 4 13.15 13.43 6.51
C LEU A 4 12.44 12.82 5.28
N PRO A 5 12.67 11.53 4.96
CA PRO A 5 12.05 10.91 3.81
C PRO A 5 10.54 10.87 4.06
N HIS A 6 9.77 11.28 3.06
CA HIS A 6 8.31 11.13 2.88
C HIS A 6 7.54 10.45 4.02
N ARG A 7 6.53 11.13 4.60
CA ARG A 7 5.67 10.55 5.63
C ARG A 7 4.91 9.33 5.06
N PRO A 8 4.45 8.38 5.87
CA PRO A 8 3.70 7.21 5.41
C PRO A 8 2.49 7.57 4.50
N GLU A 9 1.84 8.70 4.78
CA GLU A 9 0.75 9.21 3.94
C GLU A 9 1.20 9.60 2.53
N ASP A 10 2.39 10.21 2.41
CA ASP A 10 2.95 10.67 1.14
C ASP A 10 3.30 9.46 0.25
N MET A 11 3.79 8.38 0.86
CA MET A 11 4.08 7.12 0.16
C MET A 11 2.80 6.42 -0.31
N SER A 12 1.78 6.34 0.56
CA SER A 12 0.48 5.73 0.22
C SER A 12 -0.19 6.47 -0.95
N HIS A 13 -0.08 7.79 -0.98
CA HIS A 13 -0.58 8.61 -2.09
C HIS A 13 0.19 8.35 -3.40
N ALA A 14 1.53 8.35 -3.34
CA ALA A 14 2.36 8.07 -4.51
C ALA A 14 2.10 6.68 -5.10
N MET A 15 1.86 5.68 -4.24
CA MET A 15 1.50 4.31 -4.65
C MET A 15 0.16 4.26 -5.37
N LEU A 16 -0.87 4.93 -4.85
CA LEU A 16 -2.16 5.02 -5.52
C LEU A 16 -2.01 5.63 -6.92
N ILE A 17 -1.25 6.71 -7.06
CA ILE A 17 -0.97 7.32 -8.37
C ILE A 17 -0.28 6.33 -9.30
N ALA A 18 0.74 5.61 -8.82
CA ALA A 18 1.46 4.63 -9.65
C ALA A 18 0.55 3.51 -10.17
N ILE A 19 -0.35 3.00 -9.32
CA ILE A 19 -1.35 1.98 -9.70
C ILE A 19 -2.30 2.55 -10.76
N LEU A 20 -2.87 3.74 -10.53
CA LEU A 20 -3.78 4.36 -11.49
C LEU A 20 -3.10 4.62 -12.84
N MET A 21 -1.87 5.13 -12.84
CA MET A 21 -1.09 5.34 -14.08
C MET A 21 -0.84 4.04 -14.83
N HIS A 22 -0.52 2.94 -14.14
CA HIS A 22 -0.36 1.62 -14.76
C HIS A 22 -1.65 1.13 -15.42
N HIS A 23 -2.81 1.46 -14.84
CA HIS A 23 -4.14 1.12 -15.37
C HIS A 23 -4.69 2.12 -16.40
N GLY A 24 -3.87 3.03 -16.93
CA GLY A 24 -4.29 4.00 -17.95
C GLY A 24 -4.97 5.25 -17.38
N GLY A 25 -4.75 5.55 -16.09
CA GLY A 25 -5.23 6.74 -15.38
C GLY A 25 -6.49 6.52 -14.54
N SER A 26 -7.14 5.36 -14.65
CA SER A 26 -8.38 5.02 -13.93
C SER A 26 -8.46 3.53 -13.65
N LEU A 27 -9.12 3.15 -12.56
CA LEU A 27 -9.40 1.76 -12.20
C LEU A 27 -10.84 1.65 -11.73
N ASP A 28 -11.64 0.80 -12.39
CA ASP A 28 -12.99 0.49 -11.95
C ASP A 28 -12.94 -0.53 -10.80
N LEU A 29 -13.62 -0.22 -9.71
CA LEU A 29 -13.72 -1.06 -8.53
C LEU A 29 -15.19 -1.29 -8.17
N PRO A 30 -15.57 -2.48 -7.67
CA PRO A 30 -16.89 -2.68 -7.10
C PRO A 30 -17.07 -1.74 -5.90
N ALA A 31 -18.27 -1.18 -5.71
CA ALA A 31 -18.55 -0.28 -4.59
C ALA A 31 -18.20 -0.89 -3.21
N GLY A 32 -18.27 -2.22 -3.09
CA GLY A 32 -17.88 -2.96 -1.90
C GLY A 32 -16.39 -2.88 -1.54
N ALA A 33 -15.51 -2.45 -2.45
CA ALA A 33 -14.07 -2.33 -2.18
C ALA A 33 -13.73 -1.26 -1.13
N PHE A 34 -14.69 -0.37 -0.81
CA PHE A 34 -14.53 0.71 0.18
C PHE A 34 -15.31 0.47 1.47
N THR A 35 -15.89 -0.73 1.67
CA THR A 35 -16.57 -1.04 2.94
C THR A 35 -15.56 -1.04 4.09
N PRO A 36 -15.94 -0.64 5.32
CA PRO A 36 -15.06 -0.63 6.47
C PRO A 36 -14.26 -1.93 6.67
N ASP A 37 -14.93 -3.08 6.51
CA ASP A 37 -14.31 -4.41 6.63
C ASP A 37 -13.28 -4.73 5.54
N ALA A 38 -13.33 -4.02 4.41
CA ALA A 38 -12.38 -4.20 3.29
C ALA A 38 -11.13 -3.32 3.45
N ILE A 39 -11.22 -2.25 4.24
CA ILE A 39 -10.13 -1.28 4.45
C ILE A 39 -9.44 -1.44 5.81
N GLY A 40 -10.07 -2.14 6.75
CA GLY A 40 -9.53 -2.39 8.09
C GLY A 40 -10.14 -3.60 8.80
N GLY A 41 -9.52 -3.98 9.90
CA GLY A 41 -10.00 -5.04 10.78
C GLY A 41 -11.14 -4.59 11.71
N LEU A 42 -11.79 -5.55 12.36
CA LEU A 42 -12.86 -5.33 13.36
C LEU A 42 -12.40 -4.49 14.57
N ASP A 43 -11.10 -4.32 14.74
CA ASP A 43 -10.44 -3.51 15.76
C ASP A 43 -10.25 -2.03 15.33
N GLY A 44 -10.69 -1.67 14.12
CA GLY A 44 -10.52 -0.34 13.55
C GLY A 44 -9.10 -0.06 13.03
N ALA A 45 -8.22 -1.07 12.99
CA ALA A 45 -6.91 -0.94 12.39
C ALA A 45 -7.01 -1.04 10.87
N PHE A 46 -6.58 0.00 10.15
CA PHE A 46 -6.43 -0.06 8.70
C PHE A 46 -5.41 -1.14 8.31
N HIS A 47 -5.69 -1.88 7.23
CA HIS A 47 -4.71 -2.83 6.71
C HIS A 47 -3.42 -2.13 6.27
N ALA A 48 -2.28 -2.81 6.45
CA ALA A 48 -1.02 -2.36 5.92
C ALA A 48 -0.84 -2.87 4.48
N VAL A 49 -0.15 -2.09 3.65
CA VAL A 49 0.27 -2.55 2.32
C VAL A 49 1.72 -3.04 2.41
N ALA A 50 1.98 -4.24 1.91
CA ALA A 50 3.32 -4.78 1.74
C ALA A 50 3.72 -4.78 0.27
N LEU A 51 4.97 -4.37 0.02
CA LEU A 51 5.60 -4.29 -1.30
C LEU A 51 6.76 -5.28 -1.35
N GLU A 52 6.64 -6.30 -2.19
CA GLU A 52 7.65 -7.36 -2.33
C GLU A 52 8.20 -7.37 -3.76
N PRO A 53 9.47 -7.00 -3.99
CA PRO A 53 10.12 -7.19 -5.28
C PRO A 53 10.15 -8.68 -5.64
N LEU A 54 9.71 -9.04 -6.84
CA LEU A 54 9.74 -10.43 -7.33
C LEU A 54 11.04 -10.68 -8.11
N PRO A 55 12.00 -11.46 -7.56
CA PRO A 55 13.32 -11.63 -8.17
C PRO A 55 13.26 -12.15 -9.59
N GLY A 56 14.08 -11.59 -10.48
CA GLY A 56 14.16 -12.00 -11.89
C GLY A 56 13.03 -11.52 -12.80
N THR A 57 11.99 -10.87 -12.25
CA THR A 57 10.84 -10.39 -13.05
C THR A 57 10.85 -8.88 -13.30
N GLY A 58 11.59 -8.11 -12.49
CA GLY A 58 11.52 -6.64 -12.50
C GLY A 58 10.19 -6.07 -12.02
N THR A 59 9.32 -6.91 -11.44
CA THR A 59 8.00 -6.51 -10.92
C THR A 59 7.98 -6.47 -9.40
N ILE A 60 7.00 -5.76 -8.84
CA ILE A 60 6.73 -5.70 -7.40
C ILE A 60 5.34 -6.25 -7.16
N ARG A 61 5.20 -7.16 -6.19
CA ARG A 61 3.91 -7.59 -5.66
C ARG A 61 3.42 -6.60 -4.62
N ILE A 62 2.19 -6.14 -4.79
CA ILE A 62 1.45 -5.35 -3.80
C ILE A 62 0.48 -6.29 -3.10
N SER A 63 0.53 -6.36 -1.77
CA SER A 63 -0.36 -7.21 -0.97
C SER A 63 -0.90 -6.48 0.25
N VAL A 64 -2.06 -6.91 0.73
CA VAL A 64 -2.67 -6.42 1.96
C VAL A 64 -2.23 -7.33 3.10
N GLN A 65 -1.80 -6.75 4.21
CA GLN A 65 -1.45 -7.48 5.43
C GLN A 65 -2.18 -6.90 6.66
N PRO A 66 -2.43 -7.71 7.70
CA PRO A 66 -2.83 -7.19 9.00
C PRO A 66 -1.84 -6.10 9.46
N ARG A 67 -2.33 -5.06 10.14
CA ARG A 67 -1.44 -4.02 10.65
C ARG A 67 -0.46 -4.63 11.65
N PRO A 68 0.87 -4.58 11.41
CA PRO A 68 1.84 -5.03 12.40
C PRO A 68 1.82 -4.09 13.61
N ALA A 69 2.22 -4.60 14.77
CA ALA A 69 2.35 -3.76 15.97
C ALA A 69 3.42 -2.67 15.75
N GLY A 70 3.06 -1.41 15.98
CA GLY A 70 3.95 -0.24 15.84
C GLY A 70 3.83 0.51 14.50
N ASP A 71 4.67 1.53 14.31
CA ASP A 71 4.70 2.41 13.12
C ASP A 71 5.79 1.98 12.12
N ASN A 72 5.89 0.68 11.87
CA ASN A 72 6.92 0.08 11.00
C ASN A 72 6.47 0.00 9.53
N GLY A 73 5.79 1.03 9.03
CA GLY A 73 5.41 1.10 7.61
C GLY A 73 6.66 1.21 6.72
N GLY A 74 6.85 0.28 5.79
CA GLY A 74 8.00 0.31 4.88
C GLY A 74 8.11 -0.93 3.99
N ILE A 75 8.98 -0.86 2.98
CA ILE A 75 9.36 -2.02 2.15
C ILE A 75 10.11 -3.01 3.05
N THR A 76 9.59 -4.23 3.19
CA THR A 76 10.26 -5.30 3.92
C THR A 76 11.58 -5.61 3.21
N LYS A 77 12.71 -5.39 3.87
CA LYS A 77 14.01 -5.79 3.33
C LYS A 77 14.08 -7.32 3.28
N LEU A 78 14.57 -7.83 2.15
CA LEU A 78 15.00 -9.21 1.97
C LEU A 78 16.06 -9.59 3.02
#